data_AF-A0A2J6PT15-F1
#
_entry.id   AF-A0A2J6PT15-F1
#
_cell.length_a   1.000
_cell.length_b   1.000
_cell.length_c   1.000
_cell.angle_alpha   90.00
_cell.angle_beta   90.00
_cell.angle_gamma   90.00
#
_symmetry.space_group_name_H-M   'P 1'
#
loop_
_entity.id
_entity.type
_entity.pdbx_description
1 polymer ?
#
loop_
_entity_poly.entity_id
_entity_poly.type
_entity_poly.pdbx_seq_one_letter_code
_entity_poly.pdbx_strand_id
1 'polypeptide(L)'
;MFDFSFSWSAAFLILFVLWSKEFSCNAVETFASRSYFYVGGHYENTTDGEVMVGQMYAEKLVPLKATQKYPLFFITGVAQSATNWLNTPDGWEGWNSYFLCQGYTLYLTDQPQRGRSLWLPSDGILTNYNLTFVQNYFTTVQEAKLWPQASLHTQWLGNGTPSDPIFNQFFASQLQQQSNTTLTTLNNVHASISLLSLIGPAILVTHSHGGPYGWGIADAVPSLVHAIVAIEPEGPPFVGEIIAHGPARPWVLRICPSHMTLPFRIPES
;
A
#
# COMPACT_ATOMS: atom_id res chain seq x y z
N MET A 1 67.95 -4.35 -46.14
CA MET A 1 67.70 -3.33 -47.17
C MET A 1 66.19 -3.27 -47.33
N PHE A 2 65.41 -2.36 -46.78
CA PHE A 2 65.64 -1.08 -46.10
C PHE A 2 64.89 -1.04 -44.76
N ASP A 3 65.47 -0.27 -43.85
CA ASP A 3 64.93 0.16 -42.56
C ASP A 3 64.17 1.48 -42.76
N PHE A 4 63.05 1.69 -42.05
CA PHE A 4 62.49 3.02 -41.80
C PHE A 4 61.67 3.01 -40.50
N SER A 5 62.32 3.53 -39.46
CA SER A 5 61.75 4.04 -38.21
C SER A 5 60.91 5.32 -38.40
N PHE A 6 59.87 5.49 -37.58
CA PHE A 6 59.33 6.73 -36.95
C PHE A 6 57.85 6.48 -36.59
N SER A 7 57.21 7.00 -35.54
CA SER A 7 57.56 7.67 -34.29
C SER A 7 56.25 7.67 -33.47
N TRP A 8 56.36 7.56 -32.16
CA TRP A 8 55.24 7.74 -31.23
C TRP A 8 54.74 9.19 -31.26
N SER A 9 53.45 9.39 -31.54
CA SER A 9 52.73 10.62 -31.20
C SER A 9 51.29 10.30 -30.79
N ALA A 10 51.09 10.40 -29.48
CA ALA A 10 49.88 10.61 -28.72
C ALA A 10 48.54 10.76 -29.47
N ALA A 11 47.62 9.84 -29.19
CA ALA A 11 46.20 10.13 -29.06
C ALA A 11 45.58 9.19 -28.01
N PHE A 12 45.88 9.47 -26.74
CA PHE A 12 45.10 8.95 -25.62
C PHE A 12 43.71 9.58 -25.68
N LEU A 13 42.77 8.95 -26.39
CA LEU A 13 41.35 9.19 -26.19
C LEU A 13 40.94 8.42 -24.93
N ILE A 14 41.29 9.00 -23.78
CA ILE A 14 40.68 8.61 -22.51
C ILE A 14 39.25 9.16 -22.56
N LEU A 15 38.31 8.31 -22.96
CA LEU A 15 36.90 8.50 -22.64
C LEU A 15 36.77 8.36 -21.12
N PHE A 16 36.99 9.47 -20.41
CA PHE A 16 36.45 9.65 -19.06
C PHE A 16 34.93 9.69 -19.21
N VAL A 17 34.30 8.51 -19.19
CA VAL A 17 32.91 8.41 -18.77
C VAL A 17 32.93 8.77 -17.30
N LEU A 18 32.74 10.05 -17.00
CA LEU A 18 32.41 10.51 -15.66
C LEU A 18 31.12 9.80 -15.27
N TRP A 19 31.30 8.72 -14.52
CA TRP A 19 30.24 7.99 -13.86
C TRP A 19 29.81 8.83 -12.67
N SER A 20 28.94 9.78 -12.93
CA SER A 20 28.07 10.38 -11.92
C SER A 20 26.71 10.60 -12.56
N LYS A 21 26.02 9.51 -12.89
CA LYS A 21 24.56 9.57 -12.93
C LYS A 21 24.08 9.58 -11.48
N GLU A 22 24.23 10.72 -10.83
CA GLU A 22 23.17 11.14 -9.93
C GLU A 22 21.94 11.27 -10.83
N PHE A 23 21.08 10.25 -10.82
CA PHE A 23 19.73 10.40 -11.33
C PHE A 23 19.04 11.41 -10.42
N SER A 24 19.19 12.71 -10.69
CA SER A 24 18.27 13.69 -10.12
C SER A 24 16.95 13.49 -10.86
N CYS A 25 15.99 12.84 -10.20
CA CYS A 25 14.64 12.74 -10.68
C CYS A 25 14.02 14.14 -10.58
N ASN A 26 14.16 14.96 -11.64
CA ASN A 26 13.50 16.26 -11.74
C ASN A 26 12.05 16.15 -12.24
N ALA A 27 11.50 14.94 -12.29
CA ALA A 27 10.11 14.70 -12.66
C ALA A 27 9.26 14.63 -11.38
N VAL A 28 8.08 15.27 -11.41
CA VAL A 28 7.10 15.23 -10.31
C VAL A 28 6.69 13.78 -9.99
N GLU A 29 6.78 12.88 -10.98
CA GLU A 29 6.56 11.44 -10.83
C GLU A 29 7.64 10.64 -11.58
N THR A 30 8.01 9.47 -11.05
CA THR A 30 8.99 8.56 -11.63
C THR A 30 8.36 7.68 -12.71
N PHE A 31 9.02 7.57 -13.86
CA PHE A 31 8.57 6.71 -14.96
C PHE A 31 8.57 5.22 -14.58
N ALA A 32 7.47 4.55 -14.87
CA ALA A 32 7.31 3.11 -14.68
C ALA A 32 6.41 2.52 -15.77
N SER A 33 6.61 1.24 -16.08
CA SER A 33 5.56 0.48 -16.77
C SER A 33 4.45 0.17 -15.79
N ARG A 34 3.21 0.27 -16.27
CA ARG A 34 2.00 0.09 -15.46
C ARG A 34 1.15 -1.03 -16.07
N SER A 35 0.74 -1.95 -15.22
CA SER A 35 -0.31 -2.92 -15.53
C SER A 35 -1.19 -3.12 -14.30
N TYR A 36 -2.35 -3.75 -14.47
CA TYR A 36 -3.22 -4.08 -13.36
C TYR A 36 -3.88 -5.45 -13.57
N PHE A 37 -4.33 -6.04 -12.47
CA PHE A 37 -5.07 -7.29 -12.45
C PHE A 37 -5.90 -7.39 -11.16
N TYR A 38 -6.77 -8.38 -11.09
CA TYR A 38 -7.50 -8.72 -9.87
C TYR A 38 -7.01 -10.06 -9.33
N VAL A 39 -7.05 -10.22 -8.01
CA VAL A 39 -6.62 -11.42 -7.31
C VAL A 39 -7.63 -11.84 -6.25
N GLY A 40 -7.63 -13.14 -5.95
CA GLY A 40 -8.60 -13.72 -5.03
C GLY A 40 -10.02 -13.64 -5.57
N GLY A 41 -10.97 -13.62 -4.64
CA GLY A 41 -12.40 -13.61 -4.91
C GLY A 41 -12.98 -14.98 -5.26
N HIS A 42 -14.31 -15.04 -5.22
CA HIS A 42 -15.11 -16.21 -5.54
C HIS A 42 -16.45 -15.80 -6.13
N TYR A 43 -17.12 -16.74 -6.80
CA TYR A 43 -18.45 -16.52 -7.34
C TYR A 43 -19.51 -16.73 -6.26
N GLU A 44 -20.46 -15.81 -6.19
CA GLU A 44 -21.66 -15.92 -5.36
C GLU A 44 -22.92 -15.79 -6.21
N ASN A 45 -23.93 -16.60 -5.88
CA ASN A 45 -25.23 -16.53 -6.52
C ASN A 45 -26.04 -15.36 -5.97
N THR A 46 -26.47 -14.47 -6.85
CA THR A 46 -27.42 -13.40 -6.54
C THR A 46 -28.75 -13.65 -7.24
N THR A 47 -29.74 -12.79 -6.99
CA THR A 47 -31.02 -12.82 -7.71
C THR A 47 -30.88 -12.64 -9.22
N ASP A 48 -29.81 -11.96 -9.66
CA ASP A 48 -29.55 -11.64 -11.08
C ASP A 48 -28.48 -12.54 -11.72
N GLY A 49 -28.05 -13.59 -11.01
CA GLY A 49 -27.03 -14.55 -11.47
C GLY A 49 -25.76 -14.55 -10.62
N GLU A 50 -24.75 -15.32 -11.07
CA GLU A 50 -23.46 -15.41 -10.39
C GLU A 50 -22.63 -14.14 -10.61
N VAL A 51 -22.05 -13.62 -9.53
CA VAL A 51 -21.18 -12.45 -9.54
C VAL A 51 -19.89 -12.73 -8.76
N MET A 52 -18.81 -12.01 -9.07
CA MET A 52 -17.52 -12.14 -8.38
C MET A 52 -17.46 -11.20 -7.16
N VAL A 53 -17.12 -11.74 -6.00
CA VAL A 53 -16.93 -10.99 -4.74
C VAL A 53 -15.59 -11.31 -4.09
N GLY A 54 -15.16 -10.48 -3.13
CA GLY A 54 -13.95 -10.72 -2.33
C GLY A 54 -12.62 -10.54 -3.08
N GLN A 55 -12.67 -10.17 -4.36
CA GLN A 55 -11.49 -9.87 -5.17
C GLN A 55 -10.83 -8.56 -4.73
N MET A 56 -9.51 -8.49 -4.94
CA MET A 56 -8.70 -7.30 -4.71
C MET A 56 -8.11 -6.82 -6.02
N TYR A 57 -8.28 -5.54 -6.32
CA TYR A 57 -7.56 -4.86 -7.38
C TYR A 57 -6.10 -4.68 -6.99
N ALA A 58 -5.19 -5.03 -7.90
CA ALA A 58 -3.75 -4.81 -7.75
C ALA A 58 -3.19 -4.10 -8.98
N GLU A 59 -2.54 -2.97 -8.74
CA GLU A 59 -1.81 -2.20 -9.74
C GLU A 59 -0.31 -2.42 -9.57
N LYS A 60 0.33 -2.89 -10.64
CA LYS A 60 1.76 -3.18 -10.68
C LYS A 60 2.49 -2.04 -11.38
N LEU A 61 3.46 -1.46 -10.68
CA LEU A 61 4.38 -0.47 -11.22
C LEU A 61 5.79 -1.06 -11.24
N VAL A 62 6.42 -1.11 -12.43
CA VAL A 62 7.78 -1.61 -12.59
C VAL A 62 8.69 -0.46 -13.03
N PRO A 63 9.77 -0.17 -12.30
CA PRO A 63 10.69 0.89 -12.66
C PRO A 63 11.46 0.51 -13.92
N LEU A 64 12.02 1.50 -14.63
CA LEU A 64 12.83 1.26 -15.84
C LEU A 64 13.99 0.29 -15.60
N LYS A 65 14.52 0.27 -14.38
CA LYS A 65 15.52 -0.69 -13.93
C LYS A 65 15.17 -1.21 -12.55
N ALA A 66 14.54 -2.38 -12.49
CA ALA A 66 14.34 -3.08 -11.23
C ALA A 66 15.69 -3.61 -10.70
N THR A 67 16.08 -3.17 -9.50
CA THR A 67 17.33 -3.57 -8.84
C THR A 67 17.07 -4.30 -7.53
N GLN A 68 15.87 -4.16 -6.97
CA GLN A 68 15.50 -4.75 -5.69
C GLN A 68 14.94 -6.15 -5.88
N LYS A 69 15.38 -7.07 -5.02
CA LYS A 69 14.99 -8.48 -5.09
C LYS A 69 13.53 -8.72 -4.73
N TYR A 70 13.04 -8.06 -3.68
CA TYR A 70 11.69 -8.24 -3.17
C TYR A 70 10.83 -7.03 -3.57
N PRO A 71 9.64 -7.25 -4.16
CA PRO A 71 8.72 -6.15 -4.44
C PRO A 71 8.11 -5.60 -3.15
N LEU A 72 7.59 -4.37 -3.23
CA LEU A 72 6.80 -3.76 -2.17
C LEU A 72 5.32 -3.99 -2.45
N PHE A 73 4.59 -4.56 -1.49
CA PHE A 73 3.15 -4.71 -1.53
C PHE A 73 2.53 -3.76 -0.49
N PHE A 74 1.85 -2.73 -0.99
CA PHE A 74 1.21 -1.70 -0.17
C PHE A 74 -0.22 -2.07 0.19
N ILE A 75 -0.53 -2.02 1.49
CA ILE A 75 -1.85 -2.29 2.07
C ILE A 75 -2.29 -1.02 2.81
N THR A 76 -3.37 -0.42 2.33
CA THR A 76 -3.84 0.90 2.78
C THR A 76 -4.52 0.85 4.15
N GLY A 77 -4.77 2.03 4.70
CA GLY A 77 -5.61 2.20 5.88
C GLY A 77 -7.10 2.11 5.56
N VAL A 78 -7.87 2.37 6.61
CA VAL A 78 -9.33 2.47 6.54
C VAL A 78 -9.74 3.70 5.71
N ALA A 79 -10.88 3.61 5.02
CA ALA A 79 -11.41 4.65 4.13
C ALA A 79 -10.46 5.14 3.00
N GLN A 80 -9.37 4.43 2.74
CA GLN A 80 -8.37 4.80 1.73
C GLN A 80 -8.22 3.73 0.64
N SER A 81 -7.70 4.12 -0.52
CA SER A 81 -7.31 3.27 -1.66
C SER A 81 -5.81 3.42 -1.98
N ALA A 82 -5.34 2.73 -3.02
CA ALA A 82 -3.97 2.85 -3.53
C ALA A 82 -3.53 4.30 -3.83
N THR A 83 -4.49 5.21 -4.05
CA THR A 83 -4.24 6.65 -4.22
C THR A 83 -3.40 7.23 -3.07
N ASN A 84 -3.49 6.68 -1.85
CA ASN A 84 -2.72 7.15 -0.69
C ASN A 84 -1.20 7.00 -0.85
N TRP A 85 -0.74 6.23 -1.84
CA TRP A 85 0.68 6.01 -2.12
C TRP A 85 1.18 6.72 -3.36
N LEU A 86 0.28 7.35 -4.12
CA LEU A 86 0.59 8.18 -5.28
C LEU A 86 1.00 9.58 -4.81
N ASN A 87 0.98 10.56 -5.71
CA ASN A 87 1.26 11.95 -5.39
C ASN A 87 0.49 12.44 -4.15
N THR A 88 1.12 13.34 -3.40
CA THR A 88 0.50 13.95 -2.22
C THR A 88 -0.68 14.86 -2.62
N PRO A 89 -1.58 15.21 -1.68
CA PRO A 89 -2.74 16.05 -1.98
C PRO A 89 -2.41 17.45 -2.53
N ASP A 90 -1.21 17.96 -2.28
CA ASP A 90 -0.68 19.21 -2.84
C ASP A 90 0.12 19.03 -4.14
N GLY A 91 0.18 17.80 -4.66
CA GLY A 91 0.74 17.48 -5.98
C GLY A 91 2.24 17.16 -5.98
N TRP A 92 2.86 16.97 -4.82
CA TRP A 92 4.26 16.53 -4.73
C TRP A 92 4.38 15.02 -4.94
N GLU A 93 5.62 14.60 -5.19
CA GLU A 93 5.99 13.21 -5.40
C GLU A 93 5.50 12.31 -4.25
N GLY A 94 4.84 11.21 -4.64
CA GLY A 94 4.39 10.17 -3.73
C GLY A 94 5.46 9.14 -3.36
N TRP A 95 5.10 8.25 -2.44
CA TRP A 95 5.95 7.10 -2.10
C TRP A 95 6.14 6.14 -3.27
N ASN A 96 5.14 6.03 -4.16
CA ASN A 96 5.26 5.26 -5.39
C ASN A 96 6.50 5.70 -6.18
N SER A 97 6.64 6.99 -6.43
CA SER A 97 7.70 7.54 -7.26
C SER A 97 9.05 7.42 -6.56
N TYR A 98 9.10 7.70 -5.25
CA TYR A 98 10.31 7.51 -4.46
C TYR A 98 10.82 6.05 -4.54
N PHE A 99 9.97 5.06 -4.28
CA PHE A 99 10.39 3.65 -4.27
C PHE A 99 10.65 3.09 -5.66
N LEU A 100 9.97 3.57 -6.70
CA LEU A 100 10.32 3.26 -8.09
C LEU A 100 11.74 3.74 -8.42
N CYS A 101 12.11 4.95 -7.99
CA CYS A 101 13.46 5.49 -8.13
C CYS A 101 14.52 4.65 -7.39
N GLN A 102 14.16 4.04 -6.27
CA GLN A 102 15.02 3.10 -5.54
C GLN A 102 15.08 1.69 -6.17
N GLY A 103 14.37 1.47 -7.29
CA GLY A 103 14.41 0.24 -8.08
C GLY A 103 13.50 -0.88 -7.57
N TYR A 104 12.50 -0.55 -6.74
CA TYR A 104 11.47 -1.50 -6.29
C TYR A 104 10.37 -1.64 -7.34
N THR A 105 9.93 -2.88 -7.57
CA THR A 105 8.61 -3.13 -8.18
C THR A 105 7.55 -2.95 -7.11
N LEU A 106 6.47 -2.23 -7.42
CA LEU A 106 5.40 -1.91 -6.47
C LEU A 106 4.11 -2.61 -6.88
N TYR A 107 3.38 -3.09 -5.87
CA TYR A 107 2.01 -3.56 -5.97
C TYR A 107 1.14 -2.69 -5.06
N LEU A 108 0.36 -1.80 -5.67
CA LEU A 108 -0.57 -0.92 -4.97
C LEU A 108 -1.97 -1.53 -5.05
N THR A 109 -2.63 -1.74 -3.92
CA THR A 109 -3.94 -2.42 -3.91
C THR A 109 -5.08 -1.54 -3.41
N ASP A 110 -6.25 -1.77 -3.98
CA ASP A 110 -7.50 -1.36 -3.37
C ASP A 110 -8.09 -2.60 -2.71
N GLN A 111 -8.22 -2.57 -1.38
CA GLN A 111 -8.72 -3.70 -0.58
C GLN A 111 -10.07 -4.22 -1.10
N PRO A 112 -10.44 -5.50 -0.87
CA PRO A 112 -11.78 -5.97 -1.17
C PRO A 112 -12.86 -5.04 -0.61
N GLN A 113 -13.92 -4.78 -1.39
CA GLN A 113 -14.99 -3.84 -1.06
C GLN A 113 -14.54 -2.37 -0.86
N ARG A 114 -13.45 -1.96 -1.53
CA ARG A 114 -12.92 -0.60 -1.51
C ARG A 114 -12.48 -0.17 -2.91
N GLY A 115 -12.81 1.06 -3.31
CA GLY A 115 -12.29 1.66 -4.54
C GLY A 115 -12.63 0.82 -5.78
N ARG A 116 -11.61 0.33 -6.48
CA ARG A 116 -11.76 -0.50 -7.68
C ARG A 116 -12.15 -1.95 -7.40
N SER A 117 -12.19 -2.38 -6.15
CA SER A 117 -12.62 -3.73 -5.74
C SER A 117 -14.10 -3.74 -5.38
N LEU A 118 -14.87 -4.62 -6.03
CA LEU A 118 -16.33 -4.65 -5.92
C LEU A 118 -16.80 -4.85 -4.48
N TRP A 119 -17.90 -4.18 -4.16
CA TRP A 119 -18.75 -4.46 -3.01
C TRP A 119 -20.15 -4.84 -3.49
N LEU A 120 -20.76 -5.85 -2.86
CA LEU A 120 -22.18 -6.15 -3.06
C LEU A 120 -23.03 -5.64 -1.89
N PRO A 121 -24.24 -5.12 -2.16
CA PRO A 121 -25.19 -4.74 -1.12
C PRO A 121 -25.56 -5.85 -0.14
N SER A 122 -25.51 -7.12 -0.56
CA SER A 122 -25.72 -8.29 0.30
C SER A 122 -24.66 -8.45 1.39
N ASP A 123 -23.48 -7.83 1.21
CA ASP A 123 -22.36 -7.94 2.14
C ASP A 123 -22.47 -7.01 3.35
N GLY A 124 -23.62 -6.37 3.54
CA GLY A 124 -23.91 -5.54 4.70
C GLY A 124 -23.84 -4.05 4.40
N ILE A 125 -23.22 -3.29 5.30
CA ILE A 125 -23.30 -1.82 5.30
C ILE A 125 -21.91 -1.23 5.12
N LEU A 126 -21.80 -0.32 4.15
CA LEU A 126 -20.66 0.57 4.04
C LEU A 126 -20.89 1.87 4.82
N THR A 127 -19.86 2.37 5.50
CA THR A 127 -19.87 3.60 6.29
C THR A 127 -18.80 4.58 5.79
N ASN A 128 -18.89 5.85 6.18
CA ASN A 128 -17.91 6.89 5.88
C ASN A 128 -17.45 7.58 7.16
N TYR A 129 -16.23 8.12 7.14
CA TYR A 129 -15.83 9.08 8.17
C TYR A 129 -16.37 10.47 7.86
N ASN A 130 -16.84 11.14 8.92
CA ASN A 130 -17.29 12.52 8.81
C ASN A 130 -16.11 13.50 8.89
N LEU A 131 -16.39 14.78 8.63
CA LEU A 131 -15.41 15.86 8.66
C LEU A 131 -14.64 15.90 9.99
N THR A 132 -15.34 15.89 11.13
CA THR A 132 -14.72 15.99 12.45
C THR A 132 -13.74 14.85 12.71
N PHE A 133 -14.09 13.63 12.31
CA PHE A 133 -13.20 12.48 12.43
C PHE A 133 -11.94 12.67 11.58
N VAL A 134 -12.11 13.01 10.30
CA VAL A 134 -10.97 13.21 9.38
C VAL A 134 -10.04 14.34 9.85
N GLN A 135 -10.59 15.43 10.38
CA GLN A 135 -9.77 16.48 10.97
C GLN A 135 -9.00 15.97 12.19
N ASN A 136 -9.70 15.47 13.20
CA ASN A 136 -9.09 15.15 14.48
C ASN A 136 -8.06 14.02 14.41
N TYR A 137 -8.25 13.04 13.54
CA TYR A 137 -7.39 11.86 13.48
C TYR A 137 -6.36 11.91 12.35
N PHE A 138 -6.58 12.65 11.26
CA PHE A 138 -5.69 12.60 10.09
C PHE A 138 -4.96 13.91 9.77
N THR A 139 -5.61 15.07 9.95
CA THR A 139 -5.11 16.33 9.35
C THR A 139 -4.84 17.46 10.35
N THR A 140 -5.52 17.46 11.49
CA THR A 140 -5.33 18.44 12.59
C THR A 140 -5.04 17.72 13.90
N VAL A 141 -4.20 16.68 13.84
CA VAL A 141 -3.90 15.81 14.98
C VAL A 141 -3.27 16.59 16.12
N GLN A 142 -2.34 17.51 15.79
CA GLN A 142 -1.67 18.37 16.75
C GLN A 142 -2.63 19.27 17.53
N GLU A 143 -3.70 19.73 16.88
CA GLU A 143 -4.72 20.59 17.46
C GLU A 143 -5.72 19.78 18.29
N ALA A 144 -6.10 18.60 17.80
CA ALA A 144 -7.07 17.74 18.44
C ALA A 144 -6.56 17.14 19.77
N LYS A 145 -5.25 16.93 19.90
CA LYS A 145 -4.58 16.50 21.14
C LYS A 145 -5.20 15.25 21.79
N LEU A 146 -5.65 14.31 20.96
CA LEU A 146 -6.37 13.12 21.41
C LEU A 146 -5.47 12.09 22.13
N TRP A 147 -4.15 12.17 21.95
CA TRP A 147 -3.16 11.36 22.67
C TRP A 147 -1.92 12.21 23.03
N PRO A 148 -1.09 11.78 24.01
CA PRO A 148 0.02 12.60 24.51
C PRO A 148 1.01 13.06 23.44
N GLN A 149 1.25 12.24 22.43
CA GLN A 149 2.18 12.50 21.33
C GLN A 149 1.54 13.26 20.17
N ALA A 150 0.23 13.50 20.18
CA ALA A 150 -0.50 14.15 19.08
C ALA A 150 0.12 15.51 18.71
N SER A 151 0.66 16.25 19.69
CA SER A 151 1.34 17.53 19.46
C SER A 151 2.59 17.45 18.58
N LEU A 152 3.13 16.26 18.32
CA LEU A 152 4.28 16.03 17.45
C LEU A 152 3.91 15.90 15.97
N HIS A 153 2.62 15.76 15.65
CA HIS A 153 2.11 15.63 14.27
C HIS A 153 2.07 17.00 13.56
N THR A 154 3.26 17.51 13.24
CA THR A 154 3.49 18.90 12.78
C THR A 154 3.71 19.03 11.26
N GLN A 155 3.69 17.91 10.52
CA GLN A 155 4.09 17.86 9.12
C GLN A 155 2.91 17.85 8.14
N TRP A 156 1.67 18.01 8.63
CA TRP A 156 0.53 18.21 7.75
C TRP A 156 0.68 19.55 7.01
N LEU A 157 0.39 19.54 5.71
CA LEU A 157 0.51 20.74 4.88
C LEU A 157 -0.74 21.61 4.98
N GLY A 158 -0.50 22.92 5.10
CA GLY A 158 -1.57 23.89 5.29
C GLY A 158 -2.23 23.76 6.66
N ASN A 159 -3.55 23.97 6.75
CA ASN A 159 -4.25 24.06 8.05
C ASN A 159 -5.11 22.84 8.40
N GLY A 160 -5.24 21.87 7.49
CA GLY A 160 -6.02 20.65 7.74
C GLY A 160 -7.53 20.88 7.89
N THR A 161 -8.08 21.97 7.36
CA THR A 161 -9.51 22.29 7.47
C THR A 161 -10.15 22.55 6.10
N PRO A 162 -11.49 22.55 5.98
CA PRO A 162 -12.18 22.81 4.70
C PRO A 162 -11.85 24.14 4.02
N SER A 163 -11.25 25.09 4.76
CA SER A 163 -10.77 26.35 4.17
C SER A 163 -9.52 26.19 3.31
N ASP A 164 -8.85 25.04 3.38
CA ASP A 164 -7.59 24.75 2.70
C ASP A 164 -7.81 23.80 1.50
N PRO A 165 -7.39 24.16 0.27
CA PRO A 165 -7.52 23.29 -0.89
C PRO A 165 -6.78 21.95 -0.76
N ILE A 166 -5.66 21.88 -0.03
CA ILE A 166 -4.91 20.65 0.20
C ILE A 166 -5.76 19.66 1.01
N PHE A 167 -6.39 20.15 2.09
CA PHE A 167 -7.33 19.35 2.88
C PHE A 167 -8.50 18.86 2.02
N ASN A 168 -9.08 19.72 1.17
CA ASN A 168 -10.20 19.32 0.32
C ASN A 168 -9.82 18.22 -0.68
N GLN A 169 -8.62 18.26 -1.26
CA GLN A 169 -8.11 17.17 -2.10
C GLN A 169 -7.93 15.86 -1.31
N PHE A 170 -7.36 15.93 -0.11
CA PHE A 170 -7.23 14.77 0.77
C PHE A 170 -8.60 14.21 1.18
N PHE A 171 -9.54 15.06 1.58
CA PHE A 171 -10.84 14.61 2.05
C PHE A 171 -11.69 14.03 0.90
N ALA A 172 -11.54 14.54 -0.32
CA ALA A 172 -12.16 13.98 -1.52
C ALA A 172 -11.62 12.60 -1.91
N SER A 173 -10.44 12.20 -1.44
CA SER A 173 -9.88 10.87 -1.70
C SER A 173 -10.38 9.79 -0.73
N GLN A 174 -11.14 10.17 0.31
CA GLN A 174 -11.70 9.23 1.27
C GLN A 174 -12.86 8.43 0.65
N LEU A 175 -12.96 7.16 1.02
CA LEU A 175 -13.91 6.18 0.48
C LEU A 175 -14.75 5.55 1.59
N GLN A 176 -15.89 4.97 1.19
CA GLN A 176 -16.66 4.14 2.09
C GLN A 176 -15.88 2.90 2.54
N GLN A 177 -16.18 2.40 3.72
CA GLN A 177 -15.57 1.22 4.32
C GLN A 177 -16.63 0.23 4.81
N GLN A 178 -16.31 -1.06 4.76
CA GLN A 178 -17.16 -2.10 5.33
C GLN A 178 -17.19 -2.00 6.86
N SER A 179 -18.40 -2.00 7.43
CA SER A 179 -18.61 -1.88 8.89
C SER A 179 -18.31 -3.18 9.65
N ASN A 180 -18.38 -4.33 8.97
CA ASN A 180 -18.01 -5.62 9.55
C ASN A 180 -16.49 -5.85 9.49
N THR A 181 -15.79 -5.55 10.59
CA THR A 181 -14.33 -5.67 10.70
C THR A 181 -13.82 -7.11 10.52
N THR A 182 -14.58 -8.12 10.94
CA THR A 182 -14.25 -9.53 10.70
C THR A 182 -14.26 -9.82 9.21
N LEU A 183 -15.33 -9.46 8.50
CA LEU A 183 -15.44 -9.67 7.05
C LEU A 183 -14.30 -8.96 6.30
N THR A 184 -14.05 -7.68 6.64
CA THR A 184 -12.95 -6.92 6.04
C THR A 184 -11.60 -7.57 6.27
N THR A 185 -11.34 -8.06 7.49
CA THR A 185 -10.07 -8.73 7.79
C THR A 185 -9.89 -10.00 6.98
N LEU A 186 -10.93 -10.85 6.92
CA LEU A 186 -10.86 -12.12 6.20
C LEU A 186 -10.64 -11.92 4.71
N ASN A 187 -11.41 -11.03 4.10
CA ASN A 187 -11.27 -10.75 2.67
C ASN A 187 -9.87 -10.19 2.36
N ASN A 188 -9.36 -9.27 3.18
CA ASN A 188 -8.01 -8.73 2.99
C ASN A 188 -6.91 -9.77 3.12
N VAL A 189 -6.95 -10.62 4.15
CA VAL A 189 -5.94 -11.67 4.34
C VAL A 189 -5.99 -12.67 3.18
N HIS A 190 -7.18 -13.13 2.79
CA HIS A 190 -7.34 -14.07 1.69
C HIS A 190 -6.85 -13.50 0.35
N ALA A 191 -7.30 -12.31 -0.02
CA ALA A 191 -6.89 -11.70 -1.28
C ALA A 191 -5.39 -11.37 -1.30
N SER A 192 -4.82 -10.99 -0.16
CA SER A 192 -3.38 -10.75 -0.03
C SER A 192 -2.56 -12.04 -0.20
N ILE A 193 -3.02 -13.16 0.36
CA ILE A 193 -2.40 -14.47 0.13
C ILE A 193 -2.46 -14.81 -1.37
N SER A 194 -3.60 -14.61 -2.03
CA SER A 194 -3.72 -14.83 -3.47
C SER A 194 -2.75 -13.97 -4.29
N LEU A 195 -2.53 -12.71 -3.90
CA LEU A 195 -1.53 -11.86 -4.53
C LEU A 195 -0.12 -12.44 -4.35
N LEU A 196 0.25 -12.78 -3.11
CA LEU A 196 1.57 -13.33 -2.77
C LEU A 196 1.86 -14.65 -3.49
N SER A 197 0.85 -15.50 -3.68
CA SER A 197 0.99 -16.74 -4.46
C SER A 197 1.39 -16.47 -5.92
N LEU A 198 0.96 -15.34 -6.50
CA LEU A 198 1.29 -14.97 -7.88
C LEU A 198 2.64 -14.26 -7.99
N ILE A 199 2.99 -13.41 -7.01
CA ILE A 199 4.16 -12.53 -7.10
C ILE A 199 5.39 -13.07 -6.38
N GLY A 200 5.22 -14.12 -5.56
CA GLY A 200 6.26 -14.68 -4.70
C GLY A 200 6.50 -13.83 -3.43
N PRO A 201 7.61 -14.08 -2.71
CA PRO A 201 7.90 -13.38 -1.47
C PRO A 201 8.01 -11.86 -1.65
N ALA A 202 7.39 -11.09 -0.75
CA ALA A 202 7.35 -9.63 -0.82
C ALA A 202 7.56 -8.96 0.55
N ILE A 203 7.86 -7.65 0.52
CA ILE A 203 7.82 -6.79 1.71
C ILE A 203 6.44 -6.15 1.79
N LEU A 204 5.74 -6.36 2.89
CA LEU A 204 4.43 -5.73 3.12
C LEU A 204 4.63 -4.34 3.72
N VAL A 205 4.05 -3.32 3.09
CA VAL A 205 4.01 -1.95 3.60
C VAL A 205 2.57 -1.67 4.01
N THR A 206 2.30 -1.65 5.31
CA THR A 206 0.95 -1.53 5.86
C THR A 206 0.74 -0.18 6.53
N HIS A 207 -0.47 0.37 6.44
CA HIS A 207 -0.84 1.62 7.11
C HIS A 207 -2.09 1.44 7.97
N SER A 208 -2.09 1.94 9.21
CA SER A 208 -3.28 2.03 10.05
C SER A 208 -4.04 0.69 10.16
N HIS A 209 -5.31 0.65 9.77
CA HIS A 209 -6.15 -0.56 9.73
C HIS A 209 -5.59 -1.69 8.85
N GLY A 210 -4.68 -1.39 7.91
CA GLY A 210 -3.94 -2.40 7.14
C GLY A 210 -2.86 -3.12 7.94
N GLY A 211 -2.40 -2.55 9.07
CA GLY A 211 -1.36 -3.12 9.93
C GLY A 211 -1.66 -4.56 10.38
N PRO A 212 -2.83 -4.80 11.02
CA PRO A 212 -3.24 -6.13 11.48
C PRO A 212 -3.33 -7.18 10.39
N TYR A 213 -3.62 -6.78 9.16
CA TYR A 213 -3.66 -7.70 8.03
C TYR A 213 -2.26 -8.24 7.75
N GLY A 214 -1.23 -7.39 7.83
CA GLY A 214 0.17 -7.82 7.72
C GLY A 214 0.52 -8.96 8.69
N TRP A 215 0.10 -8.86 9.96
CA TRP A 215 0.33 -9.91 10.96
C TRP A 215 -0.45 -11.20 10.62
N GLY A 216 -1.70 -11.05 10.16
CA GLY A 216 -2.52 -12.18 9.71
C GLY A 216 -1.92 -12.91 8.51
N ILE A 217 -1.42 -12.16 7.53
CA ILE A 217 -0.78 -12.71 6.32
C ILE A 217 0.51 -13.44 6.67
N ALA A 218 1.37 -12.83 7.51
CA ALA A 218 2.64 -13.46 7.90
C ALA A 218 2.44 -14.73 8.73
N ASP A 219 1.38 -14.81 9.55
CA ASP A 219 1.06 -16.05 10.25
C ASP A 219 0.57 -17.14 9.28
N ALA A 220 -0.25 -16.78 8.29
CA ALA A 220 -0.82 -17.71 7.33
C ALA A 220 0.19 -18.22 6.29
N VAL A 221 1.06 -17.35 5.77
CA VAL A 221 2.03 -17.66 4.71
C VAL A 221 3.42 -17.08 5.01
N PRO A 222 4.08 -17.48 6.11
CA PRO A 222 5.34 -16.87 6.56
C PRO A 222 6.47 -16.96 5.52
N SER A 223 6.46 -17.97 4.65
CA SER A 223 7.47 -18.12 3.58
C SER A 223 7.34 -17.09 2.45
N LEU A 224 6.18 -16.44 2.32
CA LEU A 224 5.91 -15.42 1.29
C LEU A 224 6.00 -13.98 1.84
N VAL A 225 6.20 -13.81 3.14
CA VAL A 225 6.40 -12.49 3.76
C VAL A 225 7.86 -12.32 4.12
N HIS A 226 8.58 -11.50 3.37
CA HIS A 226 9.99 -11.22 3.64
C HIS A 226 10.17 -10.28 4.84
N ALA A 227 9.36 -9.22 4.91
CA ALA A 227 9.35 -8.25 6.00
C ALA A 227 8.00 -7.52 6.03
N ILE A 228 7.70 -6.89 7.18
CA ILE A 228 6.55 -5.99 7.33
C ILE A 228 7.06 -4.64 7.82
N VAL A 229 6.70 -3.58 7.11
CA VAL A 229 6.85 -2.18 7.51
C VAL A 229 5.47 -1.65 7.85
N ALA A 230 5.18 -1.51 9.14
CA ALA A 230 3.88 -1.07 9.63
C ALA A 230 3.92 0.39 10.06
N ILE A 231 3.18 1.24 9.34
CA ILE A 231 3.12 2.69 9.53
C ILE A 231 1.87 2.99 10.36
N GLU A 232 2.11 3.46 11.59
CA GLU A 232 1.05 3.78 12.55
C GLU A 232 -0.06 2.71 12.59
N PRO A 233 0.28 1.42 12.76
CA PRO A 233 -0.71 0.36 12.68
C PRO A 233 -1.79 0.57 13.74
N GLU A 234 -3.03 0.20 13.40
CA GLU A 234 -4.11 0.16 14.39
C GLU A 234 -3.62 -0.64 15.61
N GLY A 235 -3.84 -0.13 16.82
CA GLY A 235 -3.33 -0.78 18.02
C GLY A 235 -3.47 0.03 19.31
N PRO A 236 -2.65 -0.29 20.35
CA PRO A 236 -1.62 -1.34 20.39
C PRO A 236 -2.14 -2.78 20.10
N PRO A 237 -1.27 -3.78 19.81
CA PRO A 237 -1.71 -5.03 19.19
C PRO A 237 -2.82 -5.82 19.89
N PHE A 238 -3.00 -5.63 21.20
CA PHE A 238 -3.98 -6.34 22.02
C PHE A 238 -5.10 -5.45 22.56
N VAL A 239 -5.05 -4.13 22.33
CA VAL A 239 -6.00 -3.16 22.89
C VAL A 239 -6.24 -2.05 21.87
N GLY A 240 -7.49 -1.72 21.59
CA GLY A 240 -7.82 -0.48 20.90
C GLY A 240 -7.73 0.69 21.89
N GLU A 241 -6.87 1.67 21.62
CA GLU A 241 -6.72 2.84 22.51
C GLU A 241 -7.03 4.17 21.84
N ILE A 242 -6.73 4.34 20.55
CA ILE A 242 -6.82 5.65 19.87
C ILE A 242 -8.14 5.83 19.12
N ILE A 243 -8.45 4.92 18.20
CA ILE A 243 -9.65 4.97 17.35
C ILE A 243 -10.73 4.01 17.86
N ALA A 244 -10.35 3.05 18.71
CA ALA A 244 -11.21 2.02 19.28
C ALA A 244 -10.97 1.92 20.79
N HIS A 245 -11.74 1.05 21.48
CA HIS A 245 -11.65 0.86 22.92
C HIS A 245 -11.66 -0.61 23.32
N GLY A 246 -10.85 -0.96 24.32
CA GLY A 246 -10.87 -2.26 24.98
C GLY A 246 -10.04 -3.35 24.27
N PRO A 247 -10.12 -4.61 24.73
CA PRO A 247 -9.35 -5.70 24.16
C PRO A 247 -9.59 -5.83 22.65
N ALA A 248 -8.50 -5.80 21.91
CA ALA A 248 -8.48 -6.02 20.47
C ALA A 248 -7.73 -7.32 20.18
N ARG A 249 -8.08 -7.99 19.07
CA ARG A 249 -7.30 -9.11 18.51
C ARG A 249 -7.16 -10.30 19.48
N PRO A 250 -8.22 -11.09 19.68
CA PRO A 250 -8.21 -12.22 20.61
C PRO A 250 -7.26 -13.35 20.20
N TRP A 251 -6.70 -13.32 18.98
CA TRP A 251 -5.84 -14.36 18.42
C TRP A 251 -4.39 -13.89 18.29
N VAL A 252 -3.82 -13.44 19.41
CA VAL A 252 -2.50 -12.81 19.51
C VAL A 252 -2.46 -11.47 18.77
N LEU A 253 -1.77 -11.36 17.62
CA LEU A 253 -1.70 -10.11 16.86
C LEU A 253 -2.84 -9.95 15.84
N ARG A 254 -3.89 -10.78 15.92
CA ARG A 254 -4.90 -10.92 14.85
C ARG A 254 -6.34 -10.88 15.33
N ILE A 255 -7.20 -10.42 14.43
CA ILE A 255 -8.66 -10.38 14.62
C ILE A 255 -9.29 -11.77 14.43
N CYS A 256 -8.67 -12.66 13.65
CA CYS A 256 -9.19 -14.01 13.31
C CYS A 256 -8.16 -15.14 13.60
N PRO A 257 -8.60 -16.41 13.80
CA PRO A 257 -7.72 -17.56 14.06
C PRO A 257 -6.77 -17.95 12.90
N SER A 258 -5.68 -18.67 13.20
CA SER A 258 -4.66 -19.15 12.25
C SER A 258 -5.09 -20.24 11.28
N HIS A 259 -6.09 -21.02 11.64
CA HIS A 259 -6.50 -22.22 10.90
C HIS A 259 -7.79 -21.97 10.15
N MET A 260 -7.99 -20.75 9.65
CA MET A 260 -9.10 -20.53 8.74
C MET A 260 -8.75 -21.23 7.44
N THR A 261 -9.39 -22.38 7.20
CA THR A 261 -9.43 -23.00 5.88
C THR A 261 -9.78 -21.89 4.90
N LEU A 262 -8.85 -21.59 3.99
CA LEU A 262 -9.15 -20.75 2.84
C LEU A 262 -10.45 -21.32 2.25
N PRO A 263 -11.49 -20.50 2.04
CA PRO A 263 -12.75 -20.99 1.48
C PRO A 263 -12.56 -21.57 0.07
N PHE A 264 -11.37 -21.42 -0.51
CA PHE A 264 -10.96 -21.93 -1.80
C PHE A 264 -9.52 -22.48 -1.73
N ARG A 265 -9.27 -23.59 -2.42
CA ARG A 265 -7.90 -24.07 -2.64
C ARG A 265 -7.19 -23.08 -3.57
N ILE A 266 -5.97 -22.71 -3.21
CA ILE A 266 -5.03 -22.09 -4.15
C ILE A 266 -4.82 -23.12 -5.27
N PRO A 267 -5.02 -22.78 -6.56
CA PRO A 267 -4.71 -23.67 -7.65
C PRO A 267 -3.23 -24.06 -7.55
N GLU A 268 -2.95 -25.36 -7.44
CA GLU A 268 -1.59 -25.87 -7.56
C GLU A 268 -1.13 -25.61 -9.01
N SER A 269 0.03 -24.97 -9.15
CA SER A 269 0.68 -24.68 -10.44
C SER A 269 1.24 -25.95 -11.08
#